data_AF-A0AAW9FC73-F1
#
_entry.id   AF-A0AAW9FC73-F1
#
_cell.length_a   1.000
_cell.length_b   1.000
_cell.length_c   1.000
_cell.angle_alpha   90.00
_cell.angle_beta   90.00
_cell.angle_gamma   90.00
#
_symmetry.space_group_name_H-M   'P 1'
#
loop_
_entity.id
_entity.type
_entity.pdbx_description
1 polymer ?
#
loop_
_entity_poly.entity_id
_entity_poly.type
_entity_poly.pdbx_seq_one_letter_code
_entity_poly.pdbx_strand_id
1 'polypeptide(L)'
;TSTIHMVSAYAAANKLVLGQIKTDAKSNEITAIPELLALLDIKGCLVSIDAMGCQTEIAETILQQGGDYLLAVKGNQPKLFEAVRQALAP
;
A
#
# COMPACT_ATOMS: atom_id res chain seq x y z
N THR A 1 6.61 27.06 -5.59
CA THR A 1 5.35 26.35 -5.31
C THR A 1 5.69 24.89 -5.14
N SER A 2 5.55 24.33 -3.92
CA SER A 2 5.89 22.92 -3.67
C SER A 2 4.83 22.01 -4.30
N THR A 3 5.25 20.84 -4.80
CA THR A 3 4.34 19.80 -5.32
C THR A 3 3.51 19.22 -4.17
N ILE A 4 2.21 19.04 -4.40
CA ILE A 4 1.34 18.36 -3.42
C ILE A 4 1.57 16.86 -3.56
N HIS A 5 2.00 16.22 -2.47
CA HIS A 5 2.04 14.77 -2.36
C HIS A 5 0.75 14.28 -1.70
N MET A 6 0.14 13.24 -2.25
CA MET A 6 -1.16 12.76 -1.81
C MET A 6 -1.25 11.25 -1.97
N VAL A 7 -1.69 10.58 -0.91
CA VAL A 7 -2.06 9.16 -0.93
C VAL A 7 -3.57 9.08 -1.04
N SER A 8 -4.08 8.29 -1.97
CA SER A 8 -5.52 8.12 -2.20
C SER A 8 -5.90 6.65 -2.18
N ALA A 9 -7.01 6.34 -1.50
CA ALA A 9 -7.63 5.03 -1.53
C ALA A 9 -8.70 5.02 -2.62
N TYR A 10 -8.49 4.22 -3.66
CA TYR A 10 -9.36 4.17 -4.82
C TYR A 10 -10.12 2.84 -4.89
N ALA A 11 -11.44 2.90 -4.81
CA ALA A 11 -12.32 1.76 -5.02
C ALA A 11 -12.49 1.50 -6.51
N ALA A 12 -11.68 0.59 -7.05
CA ALA A 12 -11.61 0.30 -8.49
C ALA A 12 -12.97 -0.09 -9.10
N ALA A 13 -13.76 -0.93 -8.41
CA ALA A 13 -15.06 -1.37 -8.88
C ALA A 13 -16.08 -0.22 -9.00
N ASN A 14 -16.03 0.72 -8.05
CA ASN A 14 -16.95 1.87 -7.96
C ASN A 14 -16.41 3.11 -8.69
N LYS A 15 -15.17 3.06 -9.17
CA LYS A 15 -14.44 4.16 -9.82
C LYS A 15 -14.40 5.43 -8.97
N LEU A 16 -14.25 5.27 -7.65
CA LEU A 16 -14.38 6.33 -6.67
C LEU A 16 -13.15 6.41 -5.75
N VAL A 17 -12.73 7.62 -5.38
CA VAL A 17 -11.79 7.84 -4.29
C VAL A 17 -12.57 7.85 -2.97
N LEU A 18 -12.29 6.89 -2.10
CA LEU A 18 -12.97 6.75 -0.79
C LEU A 18 -12.33 7.62 0.29
N GLY A 19 -11.04 7.91 0.16
CA GLY A 19 -10.30 8.75 1.10
C GLY A 19 -8.97 9.17 0.52
N GLN A 20 -8.43 10.27 1.04
CA GLN A 20 -7.13 10.80 0.64
C GLN A 20 -6.46 11.52 1.80
N ILE A 21 -5.14 11.39 1.90
CA ILE A 21 -4.31 12.08 2.90
C ILE A 21 -3.20 12.82 2.15
N LYS A 22 -3.06 14.11 2.45
CA LYS A 22 -1.94 14.92 1.97
C LYS A 22 -0.70 14.59 2.80
N THR A 23 0.43 14.40 2.13
CA THR A 23 1.72 14.17 2.76
C THR A 23 2.67 15.34 2.47
N ASP A 24 3.58 15.62 3.41
CA ASP A 24 4.53 16.73 3.27
C ASP A 24 5.66 16.41 2.28
N ALA A 25 6.05 15.13 2.19
CA ALA A 25 6.98 14.60 1.21
C ALA A 25 6.65 13.16 0.83
N LYS A 26 7.23 12.69 -0.27
CA LYS A 26 7.05 11.32 -0.78
C LYS A 26 7.39 10.23 0.25
N SER A 27 8.39 10.45 1.11
CA SER A 27 8.77 9.50 2.16
C SER A 27 7.69 9.32 3.25
N ASN A 28 6.81 10.30 3.42
CA ASN A 28 5.73 10.25 4.40
C ASN A 28 4.52 9.43 3.92
N GLU A 29 4.54 8.94 2.67
CA GLU A 29 3.48 8.08 2.14
C GLU A 29 3.41 6.75 2.90
N ILE A 30 4.54 6.23 3.38
CA ILE A 30 4.59 4.96 4.14
C ILE A 30 3.79 5.06 5.44
N THR A 31 3.92 6.17 6.19
CA THR A 31 3.20 6.37 7.45
C THR A 31 1.74 6.79 7.21
N ALA A 32 1.45 7.49 6.10
CA ALA A 32 0.11 7.90 5.76
C ALA A 32 -0.81 6.76 5.30
N ILE A 33 -0.25 5.66 4.76
CA ILE A 33 -1.04 4.52 4.30
C ILE A 33 -1.79 3.84 5.48
N PRO A 34 -1.15 3.44 6.59
CA PRO A 34 -1.86 2.89 7.75
C PRO A 34 -2.95 3.83 8.29
N GLU A 35 -2.67 5.13 8.36
CA GLU A 35 -3.64 6.14 8.79
C GLU A 35 -4.87 6.16 7.87
N LEU A 36 -4.66 6.12 6.56
CA LEU A 36 -5.75 6.09 5.59
C LEU A 36 -6.54 4.78 5.67
N LEU A 37 -5.87 3.64 5.84
CA LEU A 37 -6.54 2.34 5.98
C LEU A 37 -7.41 2.29 7.24
N ALA A 38 -6.97 2.89 8.35
CA ALA A 38 -7.73 2.93 9.59
C ALA A 38 -9.08 3.70 9.48
N LEU A 39 -9.24 4.52 8.44
CA LEU A 39 -10.47 5.27 8.17
C LEU A 39 -11.46 4.50 7.28
N LEU A 40 -11.07 3.35 6.74
CA LEU A 40 -11.83 2.62 5.72
C LEU A 40 -12.27 1.26 6.25
N ASP A 41 -13.50 0.85 5.92
CA ASP A 41 -13.90 -0.55 6.08
C ASP A 41 -13.40 -1.37 4.88
N ILE A 42 -12.31 -2.09 5.08
CA ILE A 42 -11.64 -2.90 4.05
C ILE A 42 -11.87 -4.40 4.22
N LYS A 43 -12.80 -4.80 5.09
CA LYS A 43 -13.04 -6.21 5.39
C LYS A 43 -13.49 -6.96 4.14
N GLY A 44 -12.77 -8.02 3.78
CA GLY A 44 -13.01 -8.82 2.58
C GLY A 44 -12.61 -8.12 1.28
N CYS A 45 -11.91 -6.98 1.34
CA CYS A 45 -11.37 -6.31 0.16
C CYS A 45 -9.93 -6.73 -0.11
N LEU A 46 -9.57 -6.81 -1.39
CA LEU A 46 -8.17 -6.89 -1.83
C LEU A 46 -7.59 -5.48 -1.96
N VAL A 47 -6.58 -5.17 -1.15
CA VAL A 47 -5.85 -3.90 -1.17
C VAL A 47 -4.56 -4.08 -1.97
N SER A 48 -4.46 -3.40 -3.12
CA SER A 48 -3.23 -3.38 -3.92
C SER A 48 -2.45 -2.10 -3.72
N ILE A 49 -1.14 -2.19 -3.46
CA ILE A 49 -0.27 -1.03 -3.25
C ILE A 49 1.03 -1.23 -4.04
N ASP A 50 1.62 -0.12 -4.47
CA ASP A 50 2.87 -0.12 -5.20
C ASP A 50 4.07 -0.62 -4.36
N ALA A 51 5.25 -0.62 -4.98
CA ALA A 51 6.44 -1.14 -4.33
C ALA A 51 6.88 -0.34 -3.11
N MET A 52 6.60 0.96 -3.05
CA MET A 52 7.00 1.79 -1.91
C MET A 52 6.17 1.46 -0.65
N GLY A 53 4.91 1.07 -0.83
CA GLY A 53 4.03 0.59 0.23
C GLY A 53 4.17 -0.89 0.59
N CYS A 54 5.09 -1.63 -0.04
CA CYS A 54 5.41 -3.00 0.36
C CYS A 54 6.21 -3.00 1.67
N GLN A 55 5.48 -2.90 2.79
CA GLN A 55 6.01 -2.84 4.15
C GLN A 55 5.24 -3.81 5.05
N THR A 56 5.94 -4.44 5.99
CA THR A 56 5.35 -5.42 6.91
C THR A 56 4.19 -4.84 7.71
N GLU A 57 4.35 -3.63 8.27
CA GLU A 57 3.32 -2.96 9.06
C GLU A 57 2.05 -2.67 8.25
N ILE A 58 2.19 -2.28 6.97
CA ILE A 58 1.05 -2.06 6.08
C ILE A 58 0.32 -3.38 5.81
N ALA A 59 1.06 -4.45 5.51
CA ALA A 59 0.48 -5.77 5.30
C ALA A 59 -0.25 -6.29 6.55
N GLU A 60 0.34 -6.12 7.72
CA GLU A 60 -0.26 -6.48 9.01
C GLU A 60 -1.53 -5.67 9.27
N THR A 61 -1.53 -4.36 9.01
CA THR A 61 -2.70 -3.49 9.17
C THR A 61 -3.87 -3.96 8.30
N ILE A 62 -3.60 -4.34 7.05
CA ILE A 62 -4.63 -4.85 6.13
C ILE A 62 -5.24 -6.15 6.67
N LEU A 63 -4.39 -7.10 7.10
CA LEU A 63 -4.84 -8.38 7.64
C LEU A 63 -5.63 -8.21 8.95
N GLN A 64 -5.19 -7.33 9.85
CA GLN A 64 -5.86 -7.06 11.13
C GLN A 64 -7.27 -6.50 10.94
N GLN A 65 -7.51 -5.75 9.86
CA GLN A 65 -8.84 -5.25 9.49
C GLN A 65 -9.68 -6.27 8.68
N GLY A 66 -9.12 -7.46 8.41
CA GLY A 66 -9.80 -8.54 7.68
C GLY A 66 -9.83 -8.35 6.17
N GLY A 67 -8.92 -7.55 5.61
CA GLY A 67 -8.68 -7.47 4.18
C GLY A 67 -7.53 -8.39 3.73
N ASP A 68 -7.40 -8.54 2.41
CA ASP A 68 -6.28 -9.22 1.75
C ASP A 68 -5.38 -8.19 1.06
N TYR A 69 -4.10 -8.52 0.80
CA TYR A 69 -3.18 -7.60 0.13
C TYR A 69 -2.52 -8.17 -1.13
N LEU A 70 -2.22 -7.28 -2.07
CA LEU A 70 -1.34 -7.51 -3.21
C LEU A 70 -0.31 -6.39 -3.28
N LEU A 71 0.89 -6.63 -2.75
CA LEU A 71 1.95 -5.63 -2.65
C LEU A 71 3.05 -5.94 -3.67
N ALA A 72 3.41 -4.96 -4.50
CA ALA A 72 4.51 -5.13 -5.43
C ALA A 72 5.85 -5.11 -4.69
N VAL A 73 6.83 -5.93 -5.06
CA VAL A 73 8.20 -5.85 -4.51
C VAL A 73 9.20 -5.53 -5.63
N LYS A 74 10.13 -4.62 -5.36
CA LYS A 74 11.23 -4.22 -6.26
C LYS A 74 12.53 -4.02 -5.45
N GLY A 75 13.41 -3.14 -5.90
CA GLY A 75 14.67 -2.79 -5.22
C GLY A 75 14.51 -2.13 -3.85
N ASN A 76 13.29 -1.79 -3.41
CA ASN A 76 13.02 -1.33 -2.05
C ASN A 76 13.24 -2.44 -1.00
N GLN A 77 13.14 -3.71 -1.41
CA GLN A 77 13.46 -4.86 -0.57
C GLN A 77 14.33 -5.85 -1.33
N PRO A 78 15.66 -5.61 -1.46
CA PRO A 78 16.51 -6.40 -2.34
C PRO A 78 16.56 -7.89 -1.99
N LYS A 79 16.60 -8.23 -0.69
CA LYS A 79 16.59 -9.63 -0.24
C LYS A 79 15.29 -10.35 -0.60
N LEU A 80 14.15 -9.70 -0.36
CA LEU A 80 12.83 -10.26 -0.69
C LEU A 80 12.66 -10.39 -2.21
N PHE A 81 13.07 -9.37 -2.95
CA PHE A 81 13.00 -9.38 -4.41
C PHE A 81 13.78 -10.55 -5.03
N GLU A 82 15.01 -10.78 -4.57
CA GLU A 82 15.81 -11.92 -5.01
C GLU A 82 15.20 -13.27 -4.60
N ALA A 83 14.69 -13.37 -3.36
CA ALA A 83 14.01 -14.59 -2.91
C ALA A 83 12.77 -14.92 -3.75
N VAL A 84 11.95 -13.91 -4.08
CA VAL A 84 10.77 -14.07 -4.94
C VAL A 84 11.20 -14.45 -6.36
N ARG A 85 12.23 -13.82 -6.92
CA ARG A 85 12.77 -14.19 -8.24
C ARG A 85 13.26 -15.63 -8.29
N GLN A 86 13.92 -16.09 -7.24
CA GLN A 86 14.42 -17.47 -7.16
C GLN A 86 13.28 -18.48 -7.00
N ALA A 87 12.29 -18.18 -6.14
CA ALA A 87 11.15 -19.05 -5.90
C ALA A 87 10.22 -19.20 -7.11
N LEU A 88 10.17 -18.18 -7.98
CA LEU A 88 9.34 -18.14 -9.18
C LEU A 88 10.16 -18.35 -10.48
N ALA A 89 11.43 -18.75 -10.37
CA ALA A 89 12.23 -19.10 -11.52
C ALA A 89 11.66 -20.36 -12.22
N PRO A 90 11.66 -20.42 -13.56
CA PRO A 90 11.14 -21.55 -14.32
C PRO A 90 11.97 -22.83 -14.14
#